data_AF-A0AAE8QIW5-F1
#
_entry.id   AF-A0AAE8QIW5-F1
#
_cell.length_a   1.000
_cell.length_b   1.000
_cell.length_c   1.000
_cell.angle_alpha   90.00
_cell.angle_beta   90.00
_cell.angle_gamma   90.00
#
_symmetry.space_group_name_H-M   'P 1'
#
loop_
_entity.id
_entity.type
_entity.pdbx_description
1 polymer ?
#
loop_
_entity_poly.entity_id
_entity_poly.type
_entity_poly.pdbx_seq_one_letter_code
_entity_poly.pdbx_strand_id
1 'polypeptide(L)'
;MVAAFAVSCILSSSAMATNTPCSGKKGGIDHCQGSTFICRDGSVSGSKKSCEAVMGGLGLLGSGAAEMEPTNSTSCSCRTGSYCTGPRGGRYCITDDGSKSYLRR
;
A
#
# COMPACT_ATOMS: atom_id res chain seq x y z
N MET A 1 -43.75 -16.90 -38.74
CA MET A 1 -42.94 -15.72 -39.12
C MET A 1 -43.00 -14.71 -37.98
N VAL A 2 -42.08 -14.80 -37.01
CA VAL A 2 -41.62 -13.69 -36.16
C VAL A 2 -40.41 -14.19 -35.38
N ALA A 3 -39.21 -13.91 -35.91
CA ALA A 3 -37.96 -14.08 -35.19
C ALA A 3 -37.74 -12.81 -34.34
N ALA A 4 -37.93 -12.92 -33.03
CA ALA A 4 -37.68 -11.81 -32.11
C ALA A 4 -36.16 -11.63 -31.96
N PHE A 5 -35.64 -10.52 -32.49
CA PHE A 5 -34.23 -10.14 -32.41
C PHE A 5 -33.85 -9.87 -30.95
N ALA A 6 -32.89 -10.64 -30.45
CA ALA A 6 -32.28 -10.47 -29.14
C ALA A 6 -31.43 -9.19 -29.10
N VAL A 7 -31.91 -8.16 -28.42
CA VAL A 7 -31.09 -7.00 -28.05
C VAL A 7 -30.54 -7.25 -26.65
N SER A 8 -29.36 -7.88 -26.60
CA SER A 8 -28.58 -8.05 -25.37
C SER A 8 -27.77 -6.77 -25.14
N CYS A 9 -28.24 -5.93 -24.21
CA CYS A 9 -27.50 -4.75 -23.76
C CYS A 9 -26.27 -5.20 -22.96
N ILE A 10 -25.10 -5.12 -23.58
CA ILE A 10 -23.81 -5.32 -22.92
C ILE A 10 -23.57 -4.10 -22.01
N LEU A 11 -23.96 -4.20 -20.73
CA LEU A 11 -23.54 -3.24 -19.72
C LEU A 11 -22.04 -3.41 -19.53
N SER A 12 -21.25 -2.51 -20.13
CA SER A 12 -19.82 -2.39 -19.86
C SER A 12 -19.63 -1.98 -18.41
N SER A 13 -19.33 -2.95 -17.54
CA SER A 13 -18.88 -2.69 -16.17
C SER A 13 -17.62 -1.83 -16.24
N SER A 14 -17.74 -0.54 -15.93
CA SER A 14 -16.61 0.35 -15.72
C SER A 14 -15.82 -0.18 -14.52
N ALA A 15 -14.74 -0.91 -14.79
CA ALA A 15 -13.79 -1.31 -13.77
C ALA A 15 -13.11 -0.03 -13.24
N MET A 16 -13.71 0.55 -12.19
CA MET A 16 -13.12 1.64 -11.44
C MET A 16 -11.90 1.08 -10.71
N ALA A 17 -10.74 1.12 -11.36
CA ALA A 17 -9.45 0.81 -10.75
C ALA A 17 -9.10 1.94 -9.76
N THR A 18 -9.83 1.99 -8.66
CA THR A 18 -9.54 2.90 -7.56
C THR A 18 -8.25 2.37 -6.92
N ASN A 19 -7.18 3.19 -6.92
CA ASN A 19 -5.88 2.87 -6.30
C ASN A 19 -6.05 2.71 -4.78
N THR A 20 -6.59 1.56 -4.41
CA THR A 20 -6.84 1.13 -3.04
C THR A 20 -5.52 0.62 -2.49
N PRO A 21 -5.07 1.15 -1.35
CA PRO A 21 -3.81 0.71 -0.75
C PRO A 21 -3.88 -0.79 -0.43
N CYS A 22 -2.82 -1.51 -0.75
CA CYS A 22 -2.68 -2.95 -0.47
C CYS A 22 -3.73 -3.87 -1.13
N SER A 23 -4.14 -3.58 -2.37
CA SER A 23 -5.13 -4.40 -3.10
C SER A 23 -4.57 -5.63 -3.81
N GLY A 24 -5.46 -6.55 -4.17
CA GLY A 24 -5.13 -7.78 -4.89
C GLY A 24 -4.31 -8.75 -4.05
N LYS A 25 -3.14 -9.14 -4.55
CA LYS A 25 -2.25 -10.11 -3.89
C LYS A 25 -1.70 -9.64 -2.53
N LYS A 26 -1.77 -8.34 -2.25
CA LYS A 26 -1.25 -7.73 -1.00
C LYS A 26 -2.15 -7.97 0.23
N GLY A 27 -3.38 -8.44 0.03
CA GLY A 27 -4.26 -8.90 1.13
C GLY A 27 -4.86 -7.80 2.01
N GLY A 28 -4.78 -6.54 1.60
CA GLY A 28 -5.28 -5.39 2.37
C GLY A 28 -4.24 -4.77 3.29
N ILE A 29 -4.64 -3.66 3.92
CA ILE A 29 -3.80 -2.91 4.85
C ILE A 29 -3.67 -3.74 6.14
N ASP A 30 -2.44 -3.89 6.62
CA ASP A 30 -2.12 -4.48 7.92
C ASP A 30 -2.11 -3.38 8.99
N HIS A 31 -1.27 -2.36 8.81
CA HIS A 31 -1.21 -1.17 9.65
C HIS A 31 -0.60 0.04 8.90
N CYS A 32 -0.64 1.20 9.55
CA CYS A 32 0.03 2.42 9.07
C CYS A 32 1.38 2.59 9.77
N GLN A 33 2.41 2.94 9.00
CA GLN A 33 3.64 3.54 9.52
C GLN A 33 3.73 4.98 9.05
N GLY A 34 3.25 5.90 9.89
CA GLY A 34 2.96 7.29 9.55
C GLY A 34 2.09 7.38 8.29
N SER A 35 2.60 8.07 7.27
CA SER A 35 1.92 8.21 5.97
C SER A 35 1.94 6.95 5.09
N THR A 36 2.72 5.94 5.44
CA THR A 36 2.94 4.73 4.62
C THR A 36 2.01 3.59 5.03
N PHE A 37 1.36 2.93 4.07
CA PHE A 37 0.56 1.73 4.37
C PHE A 37 1.46 0.49 4.31
N ILE A 38 1.44 -0.30 5.39
CA ILE A 38 2.02 -1.63 5.43
C ILE A 38 0.92 -2.62 5.06
N CYS A 39 1.22 -3.46 4.09
CA CYS A 39 0.28 -4.46 3.60
C CYS A 39 0.45 -5.78 4.35
N ARG A 40 -0.56 -6.64 4.30
CA ARG A 40 -0.53 -7.93 5.01
C ARG A 40 0.57 -8.87 4.49
N ASP A 41 0.96 -8.73 3.23
CA ASP A 41 2.13 -9.39 2.63
C ASP A 41 3.49 -8.81 3.11
N GLY A 42 3.48 -7.86 4.05
CA GLY A 42 4.69 -7.24 4.58
C GLY A 42 5.31 -6.21 3.64
N SER A 43 4.73 -5.96 2.46
CA SER A 43 5.21 -4.93 1.53
C SER A 43 4.67 -3.54 1.84
N VAL A 44 5.36 -2.53 1.31
CA VAL A 44 4.89 -1.14 1.38
C VAL A 44 3.93 -0.85 0.23
N SER A 45 2.83 -0.17 0.53
CA SER A 45 1.91 0.33 -0.49
C SER A 45 2.48 1.56 -1.21
N GLY A 46 2.55 1.46 -2.54
CA GLY A 46 2.92 2.57 -3.43
C GLY A 46 1.83 3.63 -3.60
N SER A 47 0.69 3.52 -2.91
CA SER A 47 -0.36 4.55 -2.95
C SER A 47 0.19 5.89 -2.49
N LYS A 48 -0.12 7.00 -3.16
CA LYS A 48 0.34 8.34 -2.74
C LYS A 48 -0.45 8.93 -1.55
N LYS A 49 -1.49 8.23 -1.10
CA LYS A 49 -2.31 8.67 0.02
C LYS A 49 -1.53 8.56 1.33
N SER A 50 -1.84 9.42 2.29
CA SER A 50 -1.33 9.28 3.65
C SER A 50 -2.19 8.27 4.40
N CYS A 51 -1.57 7.23 4.94
CA CYS A 51 -2.27 6.20 5.70
C CYS A 51 -3.05 6.80 6.88
N GLU A 52 -2.42 7.71 7.62
CA GLU A 52 -3.08 8.48 8.68
C GLU A 52 -4.26 9.32 8.19
N ALA A 53 -4.17 9.95 7.01
CA ALA A 53 -5.29 10.72 6.50
C ALA A 53 -6.48 9.84 6.08
N VAL A 54 -6.22 8.59 5.68
CA VAL A 54 -7.25 7.64 5.24
C VAL A 54 -7.83 6.83 6.41
N MET A 55 -6.99 6.42 7.36
CA MET A 55 -7.36 5.54 8.47
C MET A 55 -7.56 6.30 9.79
N GLY A 56 -6.90 7.45 9.96
CA GLY A 56 -6.96 8.32 11.14
C GLY A 56 -7.95 9.48 10.98
N GLY A 57 -9.10 9.23 10.36
CA GLY A 57 -10.18 10.20 10.20
C GLY A 57 -10.84 10.58 11.52
N LEU A 58 -10.14 11.36 12.35
CA LEU A 58 -10.59 12.23 13.45
C LEU A 58 -9.32 12.83 14.10
N GLY A 59 -8.80 13.88 13.46
CA GLY A 59 -7.59 14.58 13.87
C GLY A 59 -7.73 15.34 15.19
N LEU A 60 -7.71 14.63 16.33
CA LEU A 60 -7.57 15.26 17.64
C LEU A 60 -6.56 14.60 18.59
N LEU A 61 -6.03 13.42 18.26
CA LEU A 61 -4.93 12.80 19.00
C LEU A 61 -4.01 12.13 17.98
N GLY A 62 -2.87 12.76 17.70
CA GLY A 62 -1.88 12.34 16.71
C GLY A 62 -1.66 10.84 16.78
N SER A 63 -1.96 10.17 15.67
CA SER A 63 -1.76 8.73 15.55
C SER A 63 -0.28 8.44 15.78
N GLY A 64 0.03 7.73 16.86
CA GLY A 64 1.39 7.32 17.23
C GLY A 64 2.00 6.28 16.28
N ALA A 65 1.67 6.33 14.99
CA ALA A 65 2.32 5.55 13.96
C ALA A 65 3.61 6.29 13.59
N ALA A 66 4.69 6.01 14.31
CA ALA A 66 6.00 6.58 14.01
C ALA A 66 6.29 6.47 12.50
N GLU A 67 6.74 7.56 11.88
CA GLU A 67 7.18 7.48 10.50
C GLU A 67 8.29 6.43 10.38
N MET A 68 8.43 5.82 9.20
CA MET A 68 9.52 4.88 9.02
C MET A 68 10.87 5.57 9.25
N GLU A 69 11.75 4.92 10.01
CA GLU A 69 13.06 5.44 10.42
C GLU A 69 14.20 4.76 9.63
N PRO A 70 15.26 5.49 9.24
CA PRO A 70 16.45 4.88 8.67
C PRO A 70 17.14 4.01 9.72
N THR A 71 17.46 2.77 9.37
CA THR A 71 18.33 1.95 10.22
C THR A 71 19.75 1.87 9.65
N ASN A 72 20.73 1.86 10.55
CA ASN A 72 22.13 1.56 10.22
C ASN A 72 22.42 0.05 10.24
N SER A 73 21.47 -0.78 10.69
CA SER A 73 21.61 -2.23 10.70
C SER A 73 21.50 -2.83 9.30
N THR A 74 22.22 -3.93 9.09
CA THR A 74 22.16 -4.72 7.84
C THR A 74 20.76 -5.27 7.54
N SER A 75 19.91 -5.44 8.56
CA SER A 75 18.50 -5.82 8.43
C SER A 75 17.58 -4.59 8.59
N CYS A 76 16.74 -4.33 7.59
CA CYS A 76 15.70 -3.31 7.61
C CYS A 76 14.38 -3.92 7.17
N SER A 77 13.40 -4.01 8.07
CA SER A 77 12.14 -4.71 7.82
C SER A 77 11.00 -3.71 7.68
N CYS A 78 10.17 -3.89 6.65
CA CYS A 78 9.01 -3.02 6.40
C CYS A 78 8.02 -3.05 7.57
N ARG A 79 7.87 -4.22 8.21
CA ARG A 79 6.94 -4.44 9.33
C ARG A 79 7.34 -3.72 10.62
N THR A 80 8.64 -3.58 10.88
CA THR A 80 9.17 -2.83 12.04
C THR A 80 9.23 -1.33 11.77
N GLY A 81 8.94 -0.90 10.53
CA GLY A 81 9.05 0.50 10.15
C GLY A 81 10.48 0.97 9.94
N SER A 82 11.43 0.05 9.73
CA SER A 82 12.83 0.42 9.45
C SER A 82 13.11 0.31 7.95
N TYR A 83 13.83 1.29 7.41
CA TYR A 83 14.27 1.25 6.02
C TYR A 83 15.78 1.41 5.88
N CYS A 84 16.33 0.76 4.87
CA CYS A 84 17.69 0.95 4.40
C CYS A 84 17.72 1.97 3.27
N THR A 85 18.85 2.64 3.13
CA THR A 85 19.15 3.46 1.96
C THR A 85 20.23 2.77 1.14
N GLY A 86 19.93 2.48 -0.13
CA GLY A 86 20.87 1.85 -1.04
C GLY A 86 21.98 2.81 -1.51
N PRO A 87 23.02 2.30 -2.19
CA PRO A 87 24.14 3.12 -2.70
C PRO A 87 23.73 4.19 -3.72
N ARG A 88 22.54 4.06 -4.31
CA ARG A 88 21.93 5.06 -5.22
C ARG A 88 21.00 6.05 -4.51
N GLY A 89 20.97 6.07 -3.17
CA GLY A 89 20.08 6.92 -2.38
C GLY A 89 18.61 6.48 -2.36
N GLY A 90 18.28 5.32 -2.94
CA GLY A 90 16.93 4.76 -2.92
C GLY A 90 16.60 4.13 -1.56
N ARG A 91 15.47 4.51 -0.98
CA ARG A 91 14.96 3.95 0.28
C ARG A 91 14.22 2.63 0.01
N TYR A 92 14.57 1.59 0.75
CA TYR A 92 13.91 0.29 0.65
C TYR A 92 13.82 -0.39 2.01
N CYS A 93 12.88 -1.30 2.15
CA CYS A 93 12.74 -2.19 3.29
C CYS A 93 12.56 -3.62 2.78
N ILE A 94 12.81 -4.60 3.65
CA ILE A 94 12.66 -6.02 3.36
C ILE A 94 11.30 -6.49 3.87
N THR A 95 10.55 -7.20 3.03
CA THR A 95 9.28 -7.85 3.39
C THR A 95 9.54 -9.16 4.13
N ASP A 96 8.51 -9.75 4.73
CA ASP A 96 8.64 -11.04 5.43
C ASP A 96 9.11 -12.18 4.50
N ASP A 97 8.74 -12.11 3.21
CA ASP A 97 9.23 -13.02 2.15
C ASP A 97 10.69 -12.77 1.71
N GLY A 98 11.40 -11.83 2.34
CA GLY A 98 12.79 -11.47 1.98
C GLY A 98 12.90 -10.60 0.72
N SER A 99 11.79 -10.13 0.16
CA SER A 99 11.78 -9.29 -1.04
C SER A 99 12.01 -7.82 -0.69
N LYS A 100 12.67 -7.06 -1.58
CA LYS A 100 12.88 -5.61 -1.40
C LYS A 100 11.63 -4.84 -1.83
N SER A 101 11.08 -4.05 -0.91
CA SER A 101 10.02 -3.09 -1.18
C SER A 101 10.58 -1.68 -1.12
N TYR A 102 10.37 -0.89 -2.19
CA TYR A 102 10.89 0.47 -2.25
C TYR A 102 9.90 1.46 -1.66
N LEU A 103 10.45 2.40 -0.89
CA LEU A 103 9.70 3.48 -0.29
C LEU A 103 9.66 4.68 -1.22
N ARG A 104 8.56 5.43 -1.12
CA ARG A 104 8.37 6.73 -1.78
C ARG A 104 9.25 7.79 -1.11
N ARG A 105 9.68 8.76 -1.91
CA ARG A 105 10.46 9.93 -1.48
C ARG A 105 9.55 11.06 -1.06
#